data_AF-A0A957RUP0-F1
#
_entry.id   AF-A0A957RUP0-F1
#
_cell.length_a   1.000
_cell.length_b   1.000
_cell.length_c   1.000
_cell.angle_alpha   90.00
_cell.angle_beta   90.00
_cell.angle_gamma   90.00
#
_symmetry.space_group_name_H-M   'P 1'
#
loop_
_entity.id
_entity.type
_entity.pdbx_description
1 polymer ?
#
loop_
_entity_poly.entity_id
_entity_poly.type
_entity_poly.pdbx_seq_one_letter_code
_entity_poly.pdbx_strand_id
1 'polypeptide(L)'
;VHKVVAGMVQEAVRSGVPSTQLTLAMLQHAARQVLGSEVALSEAQFQQALDPAHFVQVRSGLGGVAPAATAALLDSAQAGIDDSTTWQAAALARLAVANERRGAATAAYAQ
;
A
#
# COMPACT_ATOMS: atom_id res chain seq x y z
N VAL A 1 13.46 9.70 19.16
CA VAL A 1 13.88 8.45 18.47
C VAL A 1 14.27 8.68 17.01
N HIS A 2 13.45 9.34 16.17
CA HIS A 2 13.83 9.62 14.77
C HIS A 2 15.20 10.32 14.57
N LYS A 3 15.60 11.23 15.48
CA LYS A 3 16.92 11.89 15.44
C LYS A 3 18.11 10.92 15.57
N VAL A 4 17.96 9.81 16.32
CA VAL A 4 19.01 8.79 16.47
C VAL A 4 19.25 8.08 15.15
N VAL A 5 18.17 7.60 14.51
CA VAL A 5 18.24 6.93 13.20
C VAL A 5 18.77 7.88 12.13
N ALA A 6 18.31 9.14 12.12
CA ALA A 6 18.81 10.15 11.19
C ALA A 6 20.32 10.38 11.33
N GLY A 7 20.83 10.48 12.56
CA GLY A 7 22.26 10.63 12.82
C GLY A 7 23.07 9.42 12.33
N MET A 8 22.59 8.20 12.60
CA MET A 8 23.24 6.97 12.10
C MET A 8 23.29 6.94 10.57
N VAL A 9 22.18 7.27 9.90
CA VAL A 9 22.10 7.27 8.44
C VAL A 9 23.02 8.34 7.83
N GLN A 10 23.05 9.55 8.40
CA GLN A 10 23.97 10.61 7.96
C GLN A 10 25.43 10.18 8.07
N GLU A 11 25.79 9.52 9.17
CA GLU A 11 27.14 8.99 9.37
C GLU A 11 27.49 7.90 8.35
N ALA A 12 26.57 6.96 8.13
CA ALA A 12 26.75 5.89 7.17
C ALA A 12 26.95 6.44 5.75
N VAL A 13 26.13 7.42 5.34
CA VAL A 13 26.26 8.09 4.04
C VAL A 13 27.62 8.81 3.94
N ARG A 14 28.02 9.55 4.97
CA ARG A 14 29.31 10.27 5.00
C ARG A 14 30.51 9.34 4.90
N SER A 15 30.41 8.15 5.49
CA SER A 15 31.45 7.13 5.51
C SER A 15 31.33 6.10 4.38
N GLY A 16 30.39 6.27 3.44
CA GLY A 16 30.18 5.35 2.32
C GLY A 16 29.71 3.95 2.73
N VAL A 17 29.12 3.80 3.91
CA VAL A 17 28.60 2.53 4.42
C VAL A 17 27.19 2.31 3.86
N PRO A 18 26.94 1.24 3.07
CA PRO A 18 25.62 0.92 2.55
C PRO A 18 24.68 0.45 3.67
N SER A 19 23.36 0.52 3.43
CA SER A 19 22.34 0.10 4.40
C SER A 19 22.48 -1.37 4.84
N THR A 20 22.98 -2.23 3.94
CA THR A 20 23.24 -3.66 4.18
C THR A 20 24.40 -3.93 5.13
N GLN A 21 25.21 -2.92 5.44
CA GLN A 21 26.35 -3.01 6.37
C GLN A 21 26.13 -2.19 7.65
N LEU A 22 24.93 -1.65 7.85
CA LEU A 22 24.59 -1.02 9.12
C LEU A 22 24.62 -2.06 10.24
N THR A 23 25.10 -1.65 11.42
CA THR A 23 25.21 -2.50 12.60
C THR A 23 24.53 -1.87 13.81
N LEU A 24 24.11 -2.68 14.78
CA LEU A 24 23.57 -2.17 16.05
C LEU A 24 24.56 -1.24 16.75
N ALA A 25 25.87 -1.50 16.64
CA ALA A 25 26.91 -0.65 17.22
C ALA A 25 26.87 0.79 16.66
N MET A 26 26.60 0.98 15.37
CA MET A 26 26.43 2.30 14.76
C MET A 26 25.18 3.00 15.30
N LEU A 27 24.08 2.27 15.49
CA LEU A 27 22.86 2.81 16.10
C LEU A 27 23.10 3.23 17.55
N GLN A 28 23.77 2.40 18.35
CA GLN A 28 24.08 2.70 19.75
C GLN A 28 25.06 3.87 19.88
N HIS A 29 26.01 4.01 18.95
CA HIS A 29 26.86 5.19 18.88
C HIS A 29 26.02 6.46 18.66
N ALA A 30 25.12 6.46 17.68
CA ALA A 30 24.22 7.59 17.44
C ALA A 30 23.27 7.83 18.63
N ALA A 31 22.80 6.78 19.31
CA ALA A 31 21.96 6.88 20.49
C ALA A 31 22.68 7.59 21.64
N ARG A 32 23.94 7.21 21.92
CA ARG A 32 24.76 7.88 22.94
C ARG A 32 24.99 9.35 22.62
N GLN A 33 25.24 9.70 21.35
CA GLN A 33 25.43 11.09 20.94
C GLN A 33 24.15 11.94 21.09
N VAL A 34 22.97 11.37 20.82
CA VAL A 34 21.70 12.13 20.77
C VAL A 34 20.94 12.10 22.11
N LEU A 35 20.97 10.98 22.81
CA LEU A 35 20.20 10.71 24.02
C LEU A 35 21.06 10.65 25.29
N GLY A 36 22.38 10.54 25.16
CA GLY A 36 23.30 10.29 26.28
C GLY A 36 23.28 8.85 26.78
N SER A 37 22.48 7.97 26.16
CA SER A 37 22.33 6.56 26.55
C SER A 37 22.12 5.66 25.34
N GLU A 38 22.25 4.36 25.56
CA GLU A 38 21.86 3.34 24.58
C GLU A 38 20.34 3.14 24.52
N VAL A 39 19.88 2.52 23.43
CA VAL A 39 18.49 2.08 23.27
C VAL A 39 18.38 0.58 23.56
N ALA A 40 17.28 0.18 24.21
CA ALA A 40 16.98 -1.24 24.42
C ALA A 40 16.52 -1.88 23.11
N LEU A 41 17.46 -2.46 22.37
CA LEU A 41 17.24 -3.14 21.09
C LEU A 41 18.26 -4.27 20.95
N SER A 42 17.81 -5.48 20.61
CA SER A 42 18.70 -6.60 20.31
C SER A 42 19.22 -6.56 18.86
N GLU A 43 20.32 -7.27 18.60
CA GLU A 43 20.86 -7.41 17.23
C GLU A 43 19.81 -8.01 16.29
N ALA A 44 19.07 -9.03 16.76
CA ALA A 44 18.01 -9.66 15.98
C ALA A 44 16.88 -8.67 15.62
N GLN A 45 16.45 -7.84 16.57
CA GLN A 45 15.44 -6.81 16.30
C GLN A 45 15.95 -5.75 15.33
N PHE A 46 17.23 -5.37 15.43
CA PHE A 46 17.86 -4.42 14.53
C PHE A 46 17.94 -4.97 13.10
N GLN A 47 18.45 -6.19 12.92
CA GLN A 47 18.55 -6.84 11.61
C GLN A 47 17.16 -7.05 10.97
N GLN A 48 16.18 -7.49 11.76
CA GLN A 48 14.80 -7.62 11.28
C GLN A 48 14.20 -6.28 10.85
N ALA A 49 14.54 -5.17 11.53
CA ALA A 49 14.08 -3.83 11.14
C ALA A 49 14.72 -3.32 9.84
N LEU A 50 15.89 -3.86 9.47
CA LEU A 50 16.58 -3.56 8.20
C LEU A 50 16.18 -4.49 7.06
N ASP A 51 15.48 -5.59 7.34
CA ASP A 51 15.02 -6.54 6.33
C ASP A 51 13.85 -5.94 5.52
N PRO A 52 14.04 -5.67 4.21
CA PRO A 52 12.99 -5.13 3.37
C PRO A 52 11.81 -6.10 3.20
N ALA A 53 12.04 -7.42 3.20
CA ALA A 53 10.97 -8.39 3.09
C ALA A 53 10.10 -8.39 4.35
N HIS A 54 10.73 -8.35 5.53
CA HIS A 54 10.00 -8.17 6.78
C HIS A 54 9.20 -6.86 6.80
N PHE A 55 9.79 -5.74 6.33
CA PHE A 55 9.09 -4.46 6.24
C PHE A 55 7.82 -4.55 5.39
N VAL A 56 7.88 -5.22 4.23
CA VAL A 56 6.71 -5.45 3.38
C VAL A 56 5.68 -6.31 4.12
N GLN A 57 6.12 -7.41 4.73
CA GLN A 57 5.23 -8.37 5.39
C GLN A 57 4.41 -7.76 6.53
N VAL A 58 5.00 -6.86 7.34
CA VAL A 58 4.31 -6.26 8.50
C VAL A 58 3.38 -5.10 8.16
N ARG A 59 3.40 -4.60 6.92
CA ARG A 59 2.50 -3.53 6.46
C ARG A 59 1.17 -4.11 5.99
N SER A 60 0.47 -4.79 6.90
CA SER A 60 -0.75 -5.56 6.66
C SER A 60 -2.06 -4.79 6.89
N GLY A 61 -1.99 -3.51 7.23
CA GLY A 61 -3.18 -2.65 7.33
C GLY A 61 -3.90 -2.51 5.98
N LEU A 62 -5.15 -1.99 6.01
CA LEU A 62 -5.91 -1.71 4.79
C LEU A 62 -5.12 -0.80 3.84
N GLY A 63 -5.01 -1.19 2.57
CA GLY A 63 -4.18 -0.47 1.58
C GLY A 63 -2.67 -0.63 1.79
N GLY A 64 -2.25 -1.53 2.68
CA GLY A 64 -0.85 -1.85 2.92
C GLY A 64 -0.23 -2.69 1.81
N VAL A 65 1.11 -2.79 1.84
CA VAL A 65 1.89 -3.50 0.82
C VAL A 65 2.10 -4.98 1.12
N ALA A 66 1.69 -5.46 2.30
CA ALA A 66 1.77 -6.88 2.61
C ALA A 66 0.96 -7.70 1.60
N PRO A 67 1.40 -8.92 1.22
CA PRO A 67 0.69 -9.73 0.23
C PRO A 67 -0.80 -9.92 0.54
N ALA A 68 -1.16 -10.17 1.80
CA ALA A 68 -2.55 -10.32 2.22
C ALA A 68 -3.36 -9.02 2.10
N ALA A 69 -2.76 -7.86 2.40
CA ALA A 69 -3.42 -6.57 2.28
C ALA A 69 -3.66 -6.20 0.81
N THR A 70 -2.66 -6.43 -0.04
CA THR A 70 -2.75 -6.24 -1.49
C THR A 70 -3.80 -7.18 -2.10
N ALA A 71 -3.81 -8.46 -1.70
CA ALA A 71 -4.80 -9.43 -2.18
C ALA A 71 -6.23 -9.00 -1.84
N ALA A 72 -6.49 -8.61 -0.58
CA ALA A 72 -7.81 -8.13 -0.17
C ALA A 72 -8.28 -6.90 -0.98
N LEU A 73 -7.35 -5.99 -1.34
CA LEU A 73 -7.65 -4.85 -2.19
C LEU A 73 -8.00 -5.27 -3.63
N LEU A 74 -7.26 -6.24 -4.17
CA LEU A 74 -7.54 -6.80 -5.50
C LEU A 74 -8.91 -7.50 -5.55
N ASP A 75 -9.24 -8.27 -4.52
CA ASP A 75 -10.55 -8.93 -4.41
C ASP A 75 -11.69 -7.90 -4.38
N SER A 76 -11.53 -6.83 -3.60
CA SER A 76 -12.51 -5.74 -3.55
C SER A 76 -12.63 -5.00 -4.89
N ALA A 77 -11.52 -4.79 -5.58
CA ALA A 77 -11.53 -4.14 -6.89
C ALA A 77 -12.24 -5.02 -7.93
N GLN A 78 -11.99 -6.33 -7.92
CA GLN A 78 -12.65 -7.28 -8.81
C GLN A 78 -14.17 -7.30 -8.56
N ALA A 79 -14.61 -7.36 -7.30
CA ALA A 79 -16.03 -7.30 -6.96
C ALA A 79 -16.68 -5.99 -7.48
N GLY A 80 -16.00 -4.85 -7.34
CA GLY A 80 -16.49 -3.58 -7.87
C GLY A 80 -16.60 -3.53 -9.39
N ILE A 81 -15.69 -4.20 -10.11
CA ILE A 81 -15.74 -4.35 -11.57
C ILE A 81 -16.94 -5.21 -11.99
N ASP A 82 -17.17 -6.32 -11.28
CA ASP A 82 -18.26 -7.26 -11.57
C ASP A 82 -19.63 -6.59 -11.36
N ASP A 83 -19.77 -5.84 -10.25
CA ASP A 83 -20.97 -5.06 -9.94
C ASP A 83 -21.22 -3.98 -11.00
N SER A 84 -20.18 -3.24 -11.39
CA SER A 84 -20.28 -2.18 -12.40
C SER A 84 -20.66 -2.74 -13.76
N THR A 85 -20.08 -3.88 -14.15
CA THR A 85 -20.39 -4.58 -15.41
C THR A 85 -21.84 -5.04 -15.43
N THR A 86 -22.31 -5.63 -14.34
CA THR A 86 -23.70 -6.08 -14.18
C THR A 86 -24.68 -4.89 -14.29
N TRP A 87 -24.37 -3.80 -13.59
CA TRP A 87 -25.18 -2.59 -13.64
C TRP A 87 -25.23 -1.99 -15.05
N GLN A 88 -24.10 -1.92 -15.74
CA GLN A 88 -23.99 -1.37 -17.09
C GLN A 88 -24.85 -2.18 -18.08
N ALA A 89 -24.76 -3.50 -18.04
CA ALA A 89 -25.57 -4.39 -18.89
C ALA A 89 -27.08 -4.15 -18.67
N ALA A 90 -27.51 -4.07 -17.41
CA ALA A 90 -28.90 -3.80 -17.07
C ALA A 90 -29.35 -2.40 -17.54
N ALA A 91 -28.48 -1.39 -17.46
CA ALA A 91 -28.77 -0.03 -17.93
C ALA A 91 -28.96 0.02 -19.46
N LEU A 92 -28.07 -0.64 -20.21
CA LEU A 92 -28.17 -0.73 -21.67
C LEU A 92 -29.46 -1.44 -22.10
N ALA A 93 -29.84 -2.53 -21.42
CA ALA A 93 -31.10 -3.23 -21.70
C ALA A 93 -32.32 -2.32 -21.49
N ARG A 94 -32.35 -1.52 -20.41
CA ARG A 94 -33.44 -0.55 -20.17
C ARG A 94 -33.53 0.51 -21.26
N LEU A 95 -32.39 1.03 -21.72
CA LEU A 95 -32.35 2.00 -22.81
C LEU A 95 -32.84 1.41 -24.14
N ALA A 96 -32.45 0.17 -24.46
CA ALA A 96 -32.93 -0.52 -25.65
C ALA A 96 -34.46 -0.64 -25.66
N VAL A 97 -35.04 -1.14 -24.57
CA VAL A 97 -36.51 -1.26 -24.42
C VAL A 97 -37.21 0.11 -24.52
N ALA A 98 -36.65 1.15 -23.91
CA ALA A 98 -37.22 2.49 -24.00
C ALA A 98 -37.19 3.06 -25.42
N ASN A 99 -36.10 2.81 -26.16
CA ASN A 99 -35.96 3.23 -27.55
C ASN A 99 -36.95 2.50 -28.47
N GLU A 100 -37.14 1.19 -28.29
CA GLU A 100 -38.14 0.40 -29.02
C GLU A 100 -39.55 0.93 -28.78
N ARG A 101 -39.93 1.17 -27.51
CA ARG A 101 -41.25 1.72 -27.15
C ARG A 101 -41.48 3.10 -27.77
N ARG A 102 -40.47 3.98 -27.71
CA ARG A 102 -40.54 5.30 -28.34
C ARG A 102 -40.75 5.17 -29.86
N GLY A 103 -39.98 4.30 -30.52
CA GLY A 103 -40.12 4.05 -31.96
C GLY A 103 -41.52 3.57 -32.34
N ALA A 104 -42.05 2.59 -31.60
CA ALA A 104 -43.41 2.08 -31.82
C ALA A 104 -44.48 3.18 -31.64
N ALA A 105 -44.37 3.99 -30.58
CA ALA A 105 -45.31 5.09 -30.32
C ALA A 105 -45.27 6.17 -31.43
N THR A 106 -44.07 6.52 -31.92
CA THR A 106 -43.93 7.48 -33.01
C THR A 106 -44.51 6.97 -34.33
N ALA A 107 -44.36 5.68 -34.63
CA ALA A 107 -44.93 5.07 -35.83
C ALA A 107 -46.47 5.04 -35.77
N ALA A 108 -47.04 4.74 -34.60
CA ALA A 108 -48.48 4.70 -34.40
C ALA A 108 -49.14 6.09 -34.53
N TYR A 109 -48.45 7.17 -34.13
CA TYR A 109 -48.97 8.54 -34.27
C TYR A 109 -48.94 9.07 -35.72
N ALA A 110 -48.11 8.50 -36.58
CA ALA A 110 -47.95 8.94 -37.97
C ALA A 110 -48.96 8.31 -38.96
N GLN A 111 -49.85 7.43 -38.48
CA GLN A 111 -50.95 6.81 -39.23
C GLN A 111 -52.27 7.51 -38.93
#